data_AF-A0A9W8JMR9-F1
#
_entry.id   AF-A0A9W8JMR9-F1
#
_cell.length_a   1.000
_cell.length_b   1.000
_cell.length_c   1.000
_cell.angle_alpha   90.00
_cell.angle_beta   90.00
_cell.angle_gamma   90.00
#
_symmetry.space_group_name_H-M   'P 1'
#
loop_
_entity.id
_entity.type
_entity.pdbx_description
1 polymer ?
#
loop_
_entity_poly.entity_id
_entity_poly.type
_entity_poly.pdbx_seq_one_letter_code
_entity_poly.pdbx_strand_id
1 'polypeptide(L)'
;MLQHKFVIEWADGSTEVRTSTLEAYGAPTGKGHSAMALTVGVPCGIATQLVLDGVINQPGVHAPYSKEICDPLRAEVEKEGLGLTEKVL
;
A
#
# COMPACT_ATOMS: atom_id res chain seq x y z
N MET A 1 1.84 12.43 -1.80
CA MET A 1 2.27 11.93 -3.12
C MET A 1 3.30 10.84 -2.90
N LEU A 2 3.07 9.65 -3.46
CA LEU A 2 3.99 8.52 -3.50
C LEU A 2 4.00 7.98 -4.93
N GLN A 3 5.18 7.70 -5.48
CA GLN A 3 5.29 7.07 -6.79
C GLN A 3 6.45 6.07 -6.81
N HIS A 4 6.15 4.86 -7.26
CA HIS A 4 7.15 3.95 -7.77
C HIS A 4 7.27 4.11 -9.28
N LYS A 5 8.48 4.01 -9.80
CA LYS A 5 8.79 3.96 -11.23
C LYS A 5 9.72 2.78 -11.47
N PHE A 6 9.29 1.89 -12.36
CA PHE A 6 9.98 0.68 -12.74
C PHE A 6 10.36 0.80 -14.21
N VAL A 7 11.64 0.57 -14.53
CA VAL A 7 12.09 0.33 -15.90
C VAL A 7 12.22 -1.17 -16.02
N ILE A 8 11.41 -1.78 -16.88
CA ILE A 8 11.26 -3.23 -17.00
C ILE A 8 11.81 -3.64 -18.35
N GLU A 9 12.71 -4.62 -18.33
CA GLU A 9 13.13 -5.37 -19.51
C GLU A 9 12.48 -6.75 -19.43
N TRP A 10 11.70 -7.09 -20.44
CA TRP A 10 11.01 -8.37 -20.53
C TRP A 10 11.93 -9.45 -21.10
N ALA A 11 11.55 -10.71 -20.93
CA ALA A 11 12.35 -11.86 -21.40
C ALA A 11 12.54 -11.89 -22.93
N ASP A 12 11.68 -11.22 -23.70
CA ASP A 12 11.79 -11.06 -25.14
C ASP A 12 12.70 -9.89 -25.57
N GLY A 13 13.26 -9.15 -24.61
CA GLY A 13 14.11 -7.97 -24.82
C GLY A 13 13.35 -6.65 -25.04
N SER A 14 12.01 -6.68 -25.04
CA SER A 14 11.22 -5.44 -25.06
C SER A 14 11.35 -4.69 -23.73
N THR A 15 11.27 -3.36 -23.77
CA THR A 15 11.36 -2.53 -22.56
C THR A 15 10.11 -1.70 -22.37
N GLU A 16 9.72 -1.49 -21.13
CA GLU A 16 8.65 -0.58 -20.74
C GLU A 16 9.01 0.21 -19.49
N VAL A 17 8.34 1.34 -19.28
CA VAL A 17 8.38 2.06 -18.01
C VAL A 17 7.00 1.97 -17.38
N ARG A 18 6.93 1.39 -16.18
CA ARG A 18 5.69 1.30 -15.40
C ARG A 18 5.76 2.21 -14.18
N THR A 19 4.66 2.87 -13.87
CA THR A 19 4.50 3.65 -12.64
C THR A 19 3.39 3.07 -11.79
N SER A 20 3.52 3.20 -10.47
CA SER A 20 2.49 2.90 -9.49
C SER A 20 2.39 4.10 -8.57
N THR A 21 1.24 4.79 -8.58
CA THR A 21 1.13 6.16 -8.05
C THR A 21 -0.04 6.29 -7.07
N LEU A 22 0.22 6.89 -5.91
CA LEU A 22 -0.78 7.33 -4.95
C LEU A 22 -0.69 8.85 -4.74
N GLU A 23 -1.79 9.52 -5.06
CA GLU A 23 -2.02 10.92 -4.75
C GLU A 23 -3.19 11.01 -3.77
N ALA A 24 -2.98 11.69 -2.63
CA ALA A 24 -3.98 11.83 -1.60
C ALA A 24 -3.92 13.23 -0.99
N TYR A 25 -5.09 13.81 -0.75
CA TYR A 25 -5.25 15.09 -0.08
C TYR A 25 -5.90 14.87 1.28
N GLY A 26 -5.44 15.63 2.27
CA GLY A 26 -6.06 15.64 3.58
C GLY A 26 -7.32 16.48 3.60
N ALA A 27 -8.15 16.27 4.61
CA ALA A 27 -9.25 17.19 4.89
C ALA A 27 -8.71 18.58 5.25
N PRO A 28 -9.49 19.66 5.04
CA PRO A 28 -9.14 20.98 5.54
C PRO A 28 -8.92 20.97 7.06
N THR A 29 -8.05 21.85 7.55
CA THR A 29 -7.71 21.95 8.98
C THR A 29 -8.97 22.02 9.85
N GLY A 30 -9.06 21.12 10.84
CA GLY A 30 -10.18 21.04 11.78
C GLY A 30 -11.42 20.32 11.26
N LYS A 31 -11.41 19.78 10.04
CA LYS A 31 -12.58 19.10 9.41
C LYS A 31 -12.39 17.60 9.17
N GLY A 32 -11.28 17.03 9.61
CA GLY A 32 -11.01 15.60 9.44
C GLY A 32 -9.53 15.26 9.53
N HIS A 33 -9.17 14.09 9.02
CA HIS A 33 -7.79 13.60 9.02
C HIS A 33 -6.97 14.16 7.85
N SER A 34 -5.68 14.39 8.09
CA SER A 34 -4.74 14.70 7.02
C SER A 34 -4.46 13.47 6.16
N ALA A 35 -3.97 13.66 4.93
CA ALA A 35 -3.55 12.55 4.08
C ALA A 35 -2.52 11.67 4.81
N MET A 36 -1.54 12.32 5.47
CA MET A 36 -0.53 11.63 6.28
C MET A 36 -1.15 10.77 7.38
N ALA A 37 -2.11 11.31 8.14
CA ALA A 37 -2.75 10.56 9.21
C ALA A 37 -3.51 9.33 8.68
N LEU A 38 -4.19 9.46 7.53
CA LEU A 38 -4.89 8.34 6.90
C LEU A 38 -3.90 7.30 6.36
N THR A 39 -2.92 7.70 5.55
CA THR A 39 -1.96 6.78 4.91
C THR A 39 -0.99 6.11 5.88
N VAL A 40 -0.94 6.55 7.14
CA VAL A 40 -0.13 5.91 8.20
C VAL A 40 -1.01 5.15 9.19
N GLY A 41 -2.04 5.81 9.72
CA GLY A 41 -2.89 5.25 10.77
C GLY A 41 -3.75 4.09 10.28
N VAL A 42 -4.31 4.19 9.07
CA VAL A 42 -5.20 3.14 8.53
C VAL A 42 -4.43 1.84 8.28
N PRO A 43 -3.28 1.81 7.57
CA PRO A 43 -2.49 0.59 7.43
C PRO A 43 -2.03 0.01 8.77
N CYS A 44 -1.71 0.85 9.76
CA CYS A 44 -1.34 0.41 11.11
C CYS A 44 -2.51 -0.29 11.83
N GLY A 45 -3.71 0.31 11.78
CA GLY A 45 -4.92 -0.27 12.37
C GLY A 45 -5.29 -1.60 11.71
N ILE A 46 -5.24 -1.68 10.38
CA ILE A 46 -5.49 -2.91 9.63
C ILE A 46 -4.47 -3.99 9.99
N ALA A 47 -3.17 -3.67 10.00
CA ALA A 47 -2.15 -4.65 10.39
C ALA A 47 -2.38 -5.18 11.81
N THR A 48 -2.76 -4.30 12.74
CA THR A 48 -3.10 -4.67 14.11
C THR A 48 -4.28 -5.64 14.13
N GLN A 49 -5.35 -5.34 13.40
CA GLN A 49 -6.53 -6.20 13.31
C GLN A 49 -6.18 -7.57 12.72
N LEU A 50 -5.41 -7.63 11.62
CA LEU A 50 -5.00 -8.89 10.98
C LEU A 50 -4.12 -9.77 11.89
N VAL A 51 -3.31 -9.16 12.77
CA VAL A 51 -2.55 -9.91 13.79
C VAL A 51 -3.48 -10.46 14.86
N LEU A 52 -4.42 -9.66 15.36
CA LEU A 52 -5.37 -10.07 16.40
C LEU A 52 -6.35 -11.15 15.90
N ASP A 53 -6.75 -11.09 14.64
CA ASP A 53 -7.62 -12.09 14.00
C ASP A 53 -6.87 -13.37 13.60
N GLY A 54 -5.54 -13.41 13.78
CA GLY A 54 -4.70 -14.57 13.47
C GLY A 54 -4.45 -14.80 11.98
N VAL A 55 -4.78 -13.81 11.12
CA VAL A 55 -4.44 -13.84 9.69
C VAL A 55 -2.92 -13.70 9.52
N ILE A 56 -2.31 -12.74 10.21
CA ILE A 56 -0.85 -12.62 10.34
C ILE A 56 -0.45 -13.21 11.69
N ASN A 57 0.02 -14.45 11.69
CA ASN A 57 0.23 -15.24 12.91
C ASN A 57 1.66 -15.72 13.14
N GLN A 58 2.60 -15.36 12.26
CA GLN A 58 3.99 -15.80 12.39
C GLN A 58 4.67 -15.04 13.55
N PRO A 59 5.22 -15.74 14.56
CA PRO A 59 5.94 -15.09 15.65
C PRO A 59 7.28 -14.52 15.17
N GLY A 60 7.80 -13.50 15.85
CA GLY A 60 9.08 -12.85 15.53
C GLY A 60 8.93 -11.39 15.10
N VAL A 61 10.01 -10.82 14.58
CA VAL A 61 10.04 -9.43 14.08
C VAL A 61 9.86 -9.45 12.56
N HIS A 62 8.73 -8.94 12.10
CA HIS A 62 8.32 -9.01 10.70
C HIS A 62 8.14 -7.62 10.08
N ALA A 63 8.25 -7.58 8.76
CA ALA A 63 7.97 -6.42 7.91
C ALA A 63 7.19 -6.88 6.66
N PRO A 64 6.44 -5.99 5.98
CA PRO A 64 5.63 -6.36 4.81
C PRO A 64 6.51 -6.55 3.56
N TYR A 65 7.24 -7.66 3.51
CA TYR A 65 8.12 -8.05 2.40
C TYR A 65 7.73 -9.37 1.74
N SER A 66 6.75 -10.09 2.28
CA SER A 66 6.26 -11.34 1.71
C SER A 66 4.83 -11.20 1.22
N LYS A 67 4.43 -12.03 0.25
CA LYS A 67 3.09 -12.01 -0.31
C LYS A 67 2.02 -12.34 0.74
N GLU A 68 2.36 -13.22 1.68
CA GLU A 68 1.48 -13.68 2.77
C GLU A 68 1.09 -12.54 3.72
N ILE A 69 1.97 -11.55 3.90
CA ILE A 69 1.70 -10.35 4.70
C ILE A 69 1.12 -9.24 3.82
N CYS A 70 1.73 -8.97 2.67
CA CYS A 70 1.39 -7.84 1.82
C CYS A 70 0.00 -7.96 1.17
N ASP A 71 -0.41 -9.15 0.75
CA ASP A 71 -1.69 -9.33 0.06
C ASP A 71 -2.91 -9.07 0.94
N PRO A 72 -3.04 -9.66 2.15
CA PRO A 72 -4.18 -9.34 3.02
C PRO A 72 -4.15 -7.87 3.46
N LEU A 73 -2.98 -7.29 3.73
CA LEU A 73 -2.86 -5.85 4.02
C LEU A 73 -3.37 -4.99 2.87
N ARG A 74 -2.89 -5.25 1.64
CA ARG A 74 -3.26 -4.47 0.45
C ARG A 74 -4.77 -4.57 0.18
N ALA A 75 -5.34 -5.77 0.29
CA ALA A 75 -6.77 -5.99 0.07
C ALA A 75 -7.65 -5.18 1.03
N GLU A 76 -7.28 -5.07 2.31
CA GLU A 76 -8.05 -4.26 3.27
C GLU A 76 -7.78 -2.76 3.12
N VAL A 77 -6.54 -2.35 2.87
CA VAL A 77 -6.18 -0.93 2.70
C VAL A 77 -6.86 -0.33 1.45
N GLU A 78 -7.01 -1.11 0.38
CA GLU A 78 -7.74 -0.70 -0.84
C GLU A 78 -9.24 -0.47 -0.57
N LYS A 79 -9.87 -1.23 0.34
CA LYS A 79 -11.29 -1.02 0.72
C LYS A 79 -11.51 0.30 1.43
N GLU A 80 -10.49 0.80 2.13
CA GLU A 80 -10.48 2.13 2.76
C GLU A 80 -10.20 3.26 1.75
N GLY A 81 -10.14 2.95 0.45
CA GLY A 81 -9.88 3.90 -0.63
C GLY A 81 -8.41 4.33 -0.75
N LEU A 82 -7.49 3.59 -0.10
CA LEU A 82 -6.06 3.84 -0.17
C LEU A 82 -5.41 2.81 -1.11
N GLY A 83 -4.98 3.24 -2.29
CA GLY A 83 -4.39 2.35 -3.28
C GLY A 83 -3.50 3.09 -4.28
N LEU A 84 -2.66 2.35 -4.99
CA LEU A 84 -1.84 2.90 -6.06
C LEU A 84 -2.45 2.56 -7.42
N THR A 85 -2.49 3.53 -8.31
CA THR A 85 -2.89 3.31 -9.70
C THR A 85 -1.66 3.00 -10.56
N GLU A 86 -1.70 1.89 -11.29
CA GLU A 86 -0.63 1.48 -12.20
C GLU A 86 -0.84 2.02 -13.62
N LYS A 87 0.26 2.42 -14.27
CA LYS A 87 0.27 2.89 -15.66
C LYS A 87 1.58 2.57 -16.35
N VAL A 88 1.52 2.00 -17.56
CA VAL A 88 2.64 1.91 -18.49
C VAL A 88 2.78 3.26 -19.24
N LEU A 89 3.99 3.81 -19.26
CA LEU A 89 4.35 5.07 -19.91
C LEU A 89 4.86 4.85 -21.33
#